data_AF-A0A7X4B2R9-F1
#
_entry.id   AF-A0A7X4B2R9-F1
#
_cell.length_a   1.000
_cell.length_b   1.000
_cell.length_c   1.000
_cell.angle_alpha   90.00
_cell.angle_beta   90.00
_cell.angle_gamma   90.00
#
_symmetry.space_group_name_H-M   'P 1'
#
loop_
_entity.id
_entity.type
_entity.pdbx_description
1 polymer ?
#
loop_
_entity_poly.entity_id
_entity_poly.type
_entity_poly.pdbx_seq_one_letter_code
_entity_poly.pdbx_strand_id
1 'polypeptide(L)'
;MKLGKLSRDLREAYQGTGVKGRVRHFDGWIARSARAAPEADGTSGYDHAATVKEYYNLCSGFMVWGWNESLHFVPLTPDESLEESIVRHQRLMISKLDLKPGMTVVDVGCGVGGPMRRVVHEAGVKVVGINISEVQLEKARKLNAEAGIAHMVDYEACSFMDMGGIEDETFDRGYAIESTCHAPDKVRAFEEIYRVLKPGALFWGQEMCLTDKFDPEDAGHRAIEQELRRGIALNDIATFGEVNSALEAAGFQVIEGMDRDIQEGPSTPWYSTMDSRRGTLGNTLRRLPWGRKAIIAGSKMAEMLRLLPKGSSEVVRLLDRTADAYVSGGKTGIFTPLYCFLARKPL
;
A
#
# COMPACT_ATOMS: atom_id res chain seq x y z
N MET A 1 -6.48 16.72 12.92
CA MET A 1 -5.07 16.54 13.35
C MET A 1 -4.28 17.84 13.12
N LYS A 2 -3.61 18.41 14.14
CA LYS A 2 -3.03 19.79 14.10
C LYS A 2 -1.83 19.90 13.13
N LEU A 3 -1.74 20.98 12.35
CA LEU A 3 -0.66 21.28 11.38
C LEU A 3 0.76 21.15 11.97
N GLY A 4 0.91 21.42 13.27
CA GLY A 4 2.18 21.26 14.00
C GLY A 4 2.61 19.80 14.23
N LYS A 5 1.69 18.82 14.20
CA LYS A 5 2.03 17.38 14.21
C LYS A 5 2.62 17.00 12.85
N LEU A 6 1.92 17.35 11.75
CA LEU A 6 2.41 17.12 10.38
C LEU A 6 3.78 17.76 10.15
N SER A 7 3.99 19.01 10.57
CA SER A 7 5.28 19.69 10.42
C SER A 7 6.42 18.97 11.15
N ARG A 8 6.17 18.42 12.35
CA ARG A 8 7.18 17.61 13.06
C ARG A 8 7.46 16.29 12.35
N ASP A 9 6.42 15.53 12.03
CA ASP A 9 6.53 14.22 11.39
C ASP A 9 7.27 14.34 10.03
N LEU A 10 7.02 15.40 9.25
CA LEU A 10 7.74 15.67 8.00
C LEU A 10 9.19 16.11 8.20
N ARG A 11 9.50 16.87 9.27
CA ARG A 11 10.87 17.29 9.56
C ARG A 11 11.74 16.09 9.91
N GLU A 12 11.18 15.15 10.67
CA GLU A 12 11.81 13.87 11.03
C GLU A 12 12.05 13.02 9.78
N ALA A 13 11.02 12.82 8.95
CA ALA A 13 11.14 12.07 7.69
C ALA A 13 12.14 12.67 6.69
N TYR A 14 12.38 13.99 6.74
CA TYR A 14 13.21 14.69 5.76
C TYR A 14 14.61 15.08 6.29
N GLN A 15 15.03 14.62 7.49
CA GLN A 15 16.34 14.97 8.03
C GLN A 15 17.48 14.51 7.09
N GLY A 16 18.50 15.37 6.95
CA GLY A 16 19.77 15.03 6.30
C GLY A 16 19.80 15.01 4.77
N THR A 17 18.72 15.29 4.04
CA THR A 17 18.70 15.06 2.57
C THR A 17 17.83 16.04 1.77
N GLY A 18 18.23 16.32 0.52
CA GLY A 18 17.50 17.21 -0.38
C GLY A 18 16.27 16.54 -1.01
N VAL A 19 15.09 16.71 -0.42
CA VAL A 19 13.78 16.15 -0.87
C VAL A 19 13.53 16.34 -2.37
N LYS A 20 13.79 17.53 -2.93
CA LYS A 20 13.64 17.79 -4.38
C LYS A 20 14.62 16.97 -5.24
N GLY A 21 15.80 16.67 -4.73
CA GLY A 21 16.75 15.75 -5.37
C GLY A 21 16.22 14.31 -5.35
N ARG A 22 15.64 13.89 -4.23
CA ARG A 22 15.07 12.54 -4.03
C ARG A 22 13.83 12.28 -4.89
N VAL A 23 12.90 13.24 -4.96
CA VAL A 23 11.75 13.17 -5.89
C VAL A 23 12.20 13.14 -7.35
N ARG A 24 13.22 13.92 -7.73
CA ARG A 24 13.77 13.88 -9.10
C ARG A 24 14.51 12.57 -9.40
N HIS A 25 15.20 12.00 -8.41
CA HIS A 25 15.84 10.69 -8.54
C HIS A 25 14.78 9.60 -8.78
N PHE A 26 13.70 9.63 -8.00
CA PHE A 26 12.52 8.78 -8.16
C PHE A 26 11.87 8.92 -9.55
N ASP A 27 11.60 10.16 -9.99
CA ASP A 27 11.04 10.44 -11.33
C ASP A 27 11.95 9.95 -12.46
N GLY A 28 13.27 10.15 -12.31
CA GLY A 28 14.26 9.69 -13.27
C GLY A 28 14.38 8.17 -13.34
N TRP A 29 14.12 7.47 -12.24
CA TRP A 29 14.10 6.00 -12.20
C TRP A 29 12.93 5.43 -12.99
N ILE A 30 11.69 5.89 -12.74
CA ILE A 30 10.50 5.43 -13.48
C ILE A 30 10.68 5.59 -14.99
N ALA A 31 11.26 6.72 -15.42
CA ALA A 31 11.54 6.95 -16.84
C ALA A 31 12.57 5.97 -17.44
N ARG A 32 13.43 5.35 -16.62
CA ARG A 32 14.39 4.31 -17.03
C ARG A 32 13.78 2.90 -16.93
N SER A 33 13.04 2.57 -15.87
CA SER A 33 12.37 1.27 -15.74
C SER A 33 11.27 1.07 -16.79
N ALA A 34 10.57 2.13 -17.19
CA ALA A 34 9.61 2.09 -18.30
C ALA A 34 10.27 1.92 -19.70
N ARG A 35 11.60 2.03 -19.81
CA ARG A 35 12.35 1.88 -21.07
C ARG A 35 13.17 0.61 -21.14
N ALA A 36 13.43 -0.05 -20.01
CA ALA A 36 14.19 -1.28 -19.97
C ALA A 36 13.25 -2.47 -20.16
N ALA A 37 13.56 -3.35 -21.12
CA ALA A 37 13.04 -4.72 -21.11
C ALA A 37 13.50 -5.41 -19.81
N PRO A 38 12.84 -6.50 -19.37
CA PRO A 38 13.23 -7.20 -18.15
C PRO A 38 14.56 -7.91 -18.39
N GLU A 39 15.68 -7.20 -18.25
CA GLU A 39 16.98 -7.82 -18.16
C GLU A 39 17.15 -8.33 -16.73
N ALA A 40 17.03 -9.65 -16.60
CA ALA A 40 17.49 -10.43 -15.46
C ALA A 40 19.03 -10.41 -15.45
N ASP A 41 19.64 -9.28 -15.11
CA ASP A 41 21.05 -9.25 -14.75
C ASP A 41 21.32 -8.13 -13.73
N GLY A 42 22.01 -8.50 -12.66
CA GLY A 42 22.38 -7.65 -11.53
C GLY A 42 23.44 -6.59 -11.86
N THR A 43 23.55 -6.16 -13.12
CA THR A 43 24.58 -5.25 -13.63
C THR A 43 24.16 -3.77 -13.61
N SER A 44 22.92 -3.43 -13.23
CA SER A 44 22.47 -2.04 -13.15
C SER A 44 22.73 -1.34 -11.80
N GLY A 45 23.18 -2.06 -10.78
CA GLY A 45 23.35 -1.50 -9.42
C GLY A 45 22.04 -0.96 -8.81
N TYR A 46 20.89 -1.42 -9.31
CA TYR A 46 19.57 -0.94 -8.96
C TYR A 46 18.96 -1.74 -7.80
N ASP A 47 18.52 -1.03 -6.76
CA ASP A 47 17.81 -1.60 -5.62
C ASP A 47 16.35 -1.07 -5.57
N HIS A 48 15.41 -1.93 -5.97
CA HIS A 48 13.98 -1.61 -5.94
C HIS A 48 13.47 -1.42 -4.51
N ALA A 49 13.92 -2.24 -3.57
CA ALA A 49 13.51 -2.16 -2.18
C ALA A 49 13.94 -0.82 -1.56
N ALA A 50 15.16 -0.35 -1.85
CA ALA A 50 15.61 0.98 -1.44
C ALA A 50 14.74 2.10 -2.03
N THR A 51 14.30 1.96 -3.28
CA THR A 51 13.43 2.95 -3.94
C THR A 51 12.05 3.01 -3.29
N VAL A 52 11.44 1.86 -3.00
CA VAL A 52 10.16 1.77 -2.29
C VAL A 52 10.28 2.30 -0.86
N LYS A 53 11.37 1.96 -0.14
CA LYS A 53 11.68 2.51 1.19
C LYS A 53 11.72 4.03 1.15
N GLU A 54 12.39 4.61 0.16
CA GLU A 54 12.50 6.06 -0.01
C GLU A 54 11.14 6.71 -0.34
N TYR A 55 10.34 6.11 -1.22
CA TYR A 55 8.99 6.59 -1.53
C TYR A 55 8.12 6.67 -0.27
N TYR A 56 8.10 5.60 0.55
CA TYR A 56 7.32 5.58 1.78
C TYR A 56 7.88 6.54 2.83
N ASN A 57 9.20 6.67 2.97
CA ASN A 57 9.80 7.67 3.85
C ASN A 57 9.38 9.10 3.45
N LEU A 58 9.24 9.38 2.15
CA LEU A 58 8.80 10.69 1.66
C LEU A 58 7.30 10.92 1.83
N CYS A 59 6.46 9.93 1.50
CA CYS A 59 5.03 10.14 1.33
C CYS A 59 4.21 9.84 2.59
N SER A 60 4.67 8.96 3.48
CA SER A 60 3.86 8.42 4.60
C SER A 60 3.30 9.51 5.50
N GLY A 61 4.07 10.56 5.80
CA GLY A 61 3.60 11.66 6.65
C GLY A 61 2.40 12.41 6.05
N PHE A 62 2.41 12.62 4.73
CA PHE A 62 1.29 13.22 4.00
C PHE A 62 0.13 12.24 3.85
N MET A 63 0.42 10.96 3.57
CA MET A 63 -0.60 9.92 3.44
C MET A 63 -1.36 9.72 4.75
N VAL A 64 -0.67 9.55 5.89
CA VAL A 64 -1.32 9.42 7.21
C VAL A 64 -2.14 10.67 7.55
N TRP A 65 -1.67 11.86 7.17
CA TRP A 65 -2.42 13.09 7.41
C TRP A 65 -3.67 13.23 6.51
N GLY A 66 -3.59 12.80 5.25
CA GLY A 66 -4.68 12.92 4.29
C GLY A 66 -5.66 11.73 4.25
N TRP A 67 -5.20 10.54 4.65
CA TRP A 67 -5.84 9.25 4.39
C TRP A 67 -6.00 8.37 5.64
N ASN A 68 -5.65 8.89 6.83
CA ASN A 68 -5.70 8.20 8.12
C ASN A 68 -4.63 7.10 8.29
N GLU A 69 -4.64 6.35 9.40
CA GLU A 69 -3.61 5.36 9.77
C GLU A 69 -3.81 3.97 9.12
N SER A 70 -4.89 3.80 8.35
CA SER A 70 -5.15 2.63 7.49
C SER A 70 -5.03 3.06 6.03
N LEU A 71 -3.84 2.88 5.46
CA LEU A 71 -3.50 3.33 4.10
C LEU A 71 -3.79 2.22 3.07
N HIS A 72 -5.05 1.81 2.93
CA HIS A 72 -5.44 0.85 1.89
C HIS A 72 -6.84 1.15 1.36
N PHE A 73 -7.10 0.67 0.15
CA PHE A 73 -8.40 0.70 -0.50
C PHE A 73 -9.32 -0.37 0.07
N VAL A 74 -10.61 -0.06 0.05
CA VAL A 74 -11.66 -1.00 0.44
C VAL A 74 -12.86 -0.84 -0.48
N PRO A 75 -13.66 -1.90 -0.68
CA PRO A 75 -14.95 -1.77 -1.35
C PRO A 75 -15.84 -0.82 -0.57
N LEU A 76 -16.46 0.15 -1.26
CA LEU A 76 -17.32 1.16 -0.64
C LEU A 76 -18.79 0.87 -0.92
N THR A 77 -19.63 1.16 0.06
CA THR A 77 -21.10 1.11 -0.09
C THR A 77 -21.67 2.52 0.03
N PRO A 78 -22.87 2.81 -0.52
CA PRO A 78 -23.52 4.12 -0.34
C PRO A 78 -23.93 4.42 1.10
N ASP A 79 -24.13 3.39 1.92
CA ASP A 79 -24.72 3.48 3.25
C ASP A 79 -23.69 3.45 4.40
N GLU A 80 -22.41 3.25 4.10
CA GLU A 80 -21.32 3.23 5.08
C GLU A 80 -20.37 4.43 4.91
N SER A 81 -19.84 4.90 6.04
CA SER A 81 -18.65 5.76 6.03
C SER A 81 -17.41 4.99 5.55
N LEU A 82 -16.35 5.72 5.18
CA LEU A 82 -15.06 5.11 4.84
C LEU A 82 -14.51 4.27 6.00
N GLU A 83 -14.67 4.74 7.24
CA GLU A 83 -14.20 4.00 8.43
C GLU A 83 -14.96 2.69 8.61
N GLU A 84 -16.29 2.70 8.46
CA GLU A 84 -17.10 1.48 8.51
C GLU A 84 -16.75 0.51 7.38
N SER A 85 -16.52 1.01 6.17
CA SER A 85 -16.07 0.20 5.03
C SER A 85 -14.71 -0.46 5.30
N ILE A 86 -13.77 0.26 5.93
CA ILE A 86 -12.46 -0.27 6.34
C ILE A 86 -12.64 -1.38 7.38
N VAL A 87 -13.46 -1.15 8.40
CA VAL A 87 -13.73 -2.15 9.45
C VAL A 87 -14.39 -3.40 8.86
N ARG A 88 -15.37 -3.25 7.97
CA ARG A 88 -16.02 -4.38 7.28
C ARG A 88 -15.03 -5.20 6.49
N HIS A 89 -14.15 -4.55 5.72
CA HIS A 89 -13.14 -5.23 4.91
C HIS A 89 -12.09 -5.96 5.76
N GLN A 90 -11.62 -5.35 6.85
CA GLN A 90 -10.71 -6.00 7.79
C GLN A 90 -11.35 -7.19 8.50
N ARG A 91 -12.64 -7.10 8.85
CA ARG A 91 -13.40 -8.23 9.41
C ARG A 91 -13.55 -9.39 8.44
N LEU A 92 -13.74 -9.10 7.15
CA LEU A 92 -13.75 -10.14 6.11
C LEU A 92 -12.41 -10.88 6.11
N MET A 93 -11.28 -10.17 6.08
CA MET A 93 -9.95 -10.78 6.17
C MET A 93 -9.78 -11.65 7.43
N ILE A 94 -10.11 -11.10 8.60
CA ILE A 94 -10.03 -11.83 9.89
C ILE A 94 -10.86 -13.12 9.84
N SER A 95 -12.08 -13.05 9.31
CA SER A 95 -12.95 -14.21 9.15
C SER A 95 -12.40 -15.23 8.15
N LYS A 96 -11.89 -14.78 7.00
CA LYS A 96 -11.32 -15.64 5.95
C LYS A 96 -10.07 -16.38 6.41
N LEU A 97 -9.29 -15.77 7.29
CA LEU A 97 -8.11 -16.40 7.90
C LEU A 97 -8.44 -17.35 9.06
N ASP A 98 -9.70 -17.40 9.53
CA ASP A 98 -10.11 -18.19 10.71
C ASP A 98 -9.19 -17.91 11.91
N LEU A 99 -8.95 -16.62 12.20
CA LEU A 99 -8.06 -16.21 13.28
C LEU A 99 -8.66 -16.57 14.65
N LYS A 100 -7.84 -17.17 15.52
CA LYS A 100 -8.24 -17.62 16.86
C LYS A 100 -7.24 -17.15 17.91
N PRO A 101 -7.70 -16.85 19.14
CA PRO A 101 -6.80 -16.52 20.24
C PRO A 101 -5.69 -17.56 20.41
N GLY A 102 -4.47 -17.08 20.66
CA GLY A 102 -3.28 -17.92 20.80
C GLY A 102 -2.48 -18.14 19.51
N MET A 103 -3.01 -17.79 18.34
CA MET A 103 -2.24 -17.78 17.09
C MET A 103 -1.22 -16.64 17.05
N THR A 104 -0.13 -16.88 16.32
CA THR A 104 0.83 -15.86 15.88
C THR A 104 0.67 -15.64 14.37
N VAL A 105 0.45 -14.39 13.97
CA VAL A 105 0.10 -13.99 12.61
C VAL A 105 1.16 -13.05 12.05
N VAL A 106 1.55 -13.21 10.79
CA VAL A 106 2.44 -12.25 10.10
C VAL A 106 1.64 -11.21 9.32
N ASP A 107 1.98 -9.93 9.51
CA ASP A 107 1.49 -8.78 8.72
C ASP A 107 2.60 -8.32 7.77
N VAL A 108 2.50 -8.71 6.51
CA VAL A 108 3.52 -8.49 5.48
C VAL A 108 3.34 -7.09 4.89
N GLY A 109 4.28 -6.19 5.16
CA GLY A 109 4.18 -4.78 4.78
C GLY A 109 3.29 -3.99 5.74
N CYS A 110 3.49 -4.15 7.05
CA CYS A 110 2.56 -3.70 8.09
C CYS A 110 2.35 -2.17 8.20
N GLY A 111 3.14 -1.36 7.48
CA GLY A 111 3.05 0.09 7.51
C GLY A 111 3.17 0.64 8.93
N VAL A 112 2.19 1.45 9.35
CA VAL A 112 2.06 2.00 10.71
C VAL A 112 1.12 1.19 11.62
N GLY A 113 0.77 -0.04 11.22
CA GLY A 113 0.01 -1.00 12.03
C GLY A 113 -1.50 -0.76 12.12
N GLY A 114 -2.11 -0.05 11.17
CA GLY A 114 -3.56 0.21 11.18
C GLY A 114 -4.42 -1.06 11.24
N PRO A 115 -4.34 -1.95 10.21
CA PRO A 115 -5.04 -3.23 10.21
C PRO A 115 -4.65 -4.13 11.39
N MET A 116 -3.35 -4.15 11.74
CA MET A 116 -2.82 -4.89 12.88
C MET A 116 -3.59 -4.61 14.18
N ARG A 117 -3.94 -3.35 14.47
CA ARG A 117 -4.73 -3.00 15.66
C ARG A 117 -6.09 -3.70 15.67
N ARG A 118 -6.79 -3.70 14.54
CA ARG A 118 -8.10 -4.37 14.41
C ARG A 118 -7.96 -5.88 14.60
N VAL A 119 -6.96 -6.49 13.96
CA VAL A 119 -6.68 -7.93 14.06
C VAL A 119 -6.44 -8.34 15.51
N VAL A 120 -5.60 -7.61 16.25
CA VAL A 120 -5.35 -7.90 17.66
C VAL A 120 -6.62 -7.73 18.50
N HIS A 121 -7.34 -6.62 18.34
CA HIS A 121 -8.51 -6.33 19.17
C HIS A 121 -9.68 -7.30 18.94
N GLU A 122 -9.91 -7.76 17.71
CA GLU A 122 -11.06 -8.60 17.38
C GLU A 122 -10.76 -10.09 17.43
N ALA A 123 -9.53 -10.52 17.12
CA ALA A 123 -9.17 -11.94 17.09
C ALA A 123 -8.34 -12.40 18.31
N GLY A 124 -7.76 -11.48 19.09
CA GLY A 124 -6.93 -11.83 20.26
C GLY A 124 -5.65 -12.59 19.89
N VAL A 125 -5.10 -12.34 18.70
CA VAL A 125 -3.88 -12.98 18.18
C VAL A 125 -2.65 -12.11 18.42
N LYS A 126 -1.47 -12.74 18.44
CA LYS A 126 -0.20 -12.02 18.34
C LYS A 126 0.08 -11.69 16.88
N VAL A 127 0.58 -10.50 16.59
CA VAL A 127 0.93 -10.09 15.22
C VAL A 127 2.39 -9.66 15.14
N VAL A 128 3.13 -10.21 14.19
CA VAL A 128 4.48 -9.76 13.84
C VAL A 128 4.42 -9.01 12.53
N GLY A 129 4.78 -7.72 12.54
CA GLY A 129 4.77 -6.86 11.36
C GLY A 129 6.12 -6.85 10.64
N ILE A 130 6.12 -7.18 9.35
CA ILE A 130 7.31 -7.12 8.48
C ILE A 130 7.29 -5.81 7.70
N ASN A 131 8.34 -5.01 7.78
CA ASN A 131 8.44 -3.77 7.00
C ASN A 131 9.88 -3.29 6.81
N ILE A 132 10.21 -2.81 5.61
CA ILE A 132 11.52 -2.25 5.28
C ILE A 132 11.75 -0.83 5.84
N SER A 133 10.68 -0.11 6.21
CA SER A 133 10.77 1.26 6.73
C SER A 133 10.81 1.30 8.25
N GLU A 134 12.01 1.50 8.81
CA GLU A 134 12.22 1.70 10.25
C GLU A 134 11.40 2.87 10.80
N VAL A 135 11.26 3.95 10.03
CA VAL A 135 10.46 5.13 10.41
C VAL A 135 8.98 4.76 10.58
N GLN A 136 8.43 3.93 9.68
CA GLN A 136 7.07 3.43 9.83
C GLN A 136 6.95 2.47 11.03
N LEU A 137 7.96 1.62 11.27
CA LEU A 137 7.97 0.71 12.41
C LEU A 137 8.04 1.44 13.76
N GLU A 138 8.85 2.48 13.89
CA GLU A 138 8.89 3.34 15.08
C GLU A 138 7.51 3.99 15.33
N LYS A 139 6.88 4.46 14.26
CA LYS A 139 5.52 5.02 14.33
C LYS A 139 4.50 3.95 14.74
N ALA A 140 4.58 2.75 14.16
CA ALA A 140 3.72 1.62 14.48
C ALA A 140 3.84 1.25 15.96
N ARG A 141 5.06 1.10 16.49
CA ARG A 141 5.34 0.83 17.91
C ARG A 141 4.66 1.86 18.81
N LYS A 142 4.81 3.15 18.49
CA LYS A 142 4.18 4.23 19.25
C LYS A 142 2.65 4.15 19.21
N LEU A 143 2.05 4.06 18.03
CA LEU A 143 0.59 4.04 17.86
C LEU A 143 -0.03 2.79 18.51
N ASN A 144 0.65 1.65 18.41
CA ASN A 144 0.18 0.40 19.00
C ASN A 144 0.36 0.36 20.53
N ALA A 145 1.38 1.05 21.07
CA ALA A 145 1.48 1.29 22.51
C ALA A 145 0.38 2.23 23.00
N GLU A 146 0.08 3.31 22.28
CA GLU A 146 -1.02 4.23 22.58
C GLU A 146 -2.40 3.53 22.53
N ALA A 147 -2.55 2.53 21.65
CA ALA A 147 -3.74 1.67 21.56
C ALA A 147 -3.77 0.54 22.61
N GLY A 148 -2.75 0.42 23.46
CA GLY A 148 -2.70 -0.58 24.54
C GLY A 148 -2.36 -2.01 24.10
N ILE A 149 -1.91 -2.22 22.87
CA ILE A 149 -1.65 -3.55 22.31
C ILE A 149 -0.16 -3.91 22.18
N ALA A 150 0.75 -3.11 22.75
CA ALA A 150 2.20 -3.34 22.65
C ALA A 150 2.67 -4.74 23.09
N HIS A 151 1.92 -5.41 23.97
CA HIS A 151 2.22 -6.77 24.45
C HIS A 151 1.77 -7.89 23.49
N MET A 152 1.04 -7.54 22.42
CA MET A 152 0.50 -8.46 21.42
C MET A 152 1.14 -8.29 20.04
N VAL A 153 2.07 -7.33 19.88
CA VAL A 153 2.67 -7.01 18.59
C VAL A 153 4.18 -6.98 18.68
N ASP A 154 4.83 -7.47 17.64
CA ASP A 154 6.27 -7.33 17.43
C ASP A 154 6.56 -6.94 15.97
N TYR A 155 7.80 -6.61 15.65
CA TYR A 155 8.17 -6.11 14.32
C TYR A 155 9.56 -6.54 13.90
N GLU A 156 9.67 -6.92 12.63
CA GLU A 156 10.95 -7.19 11.98
C GLU A 156 11.21 -6.18 10.87
N ALA A 157 12.38 -5.53 10.95
CA ALA A 157 12.83 -4.55 9.98
C ALA A 157 13.59 -5.24 8.83
N CYS A 158 12.86 -5.92 7.95
CA CYS A 158 13.44 -6.65 6.84
C CYS A 158 12.58 -6.55 5.56
N SER A 159 13.14 -7.04 4.46
CA SER A 159 12.39 -7.23 3.22
C SER A 159 11.53 -8.49 3.36
N PHE A 160 10.27 -8.46 2.93
CA PHE A 160 9.47 -9.68 2.87
C PHE A 160 9.94 -10.66 1.77
N MET A 161 10.93 -10.29 0.96
CA MET A 161 11.64 -11.18 0.02
C MET A 161 12.92 -11.80 0.63
N ASP A 162 13.27 -11.38 1.84
CA ASP A 162 14.40 -11.90 2.61
C ASP A 162 14.07 -11.80 4.11
N MET A 163 13.41 -12.84 4.61
CA MET A 163 13.05 -12.99 6.02
C MET A 163 13.98 -13.97 6.73
N GLY A 164 15.27 -14.02 6.35
CA GLY A 164 16.23 -15.00 6.88
C GLY A 164 16.46 -14.95 8.40
N GLY A 165 16.08 -13.86 9.07
CA GLY A 165 16.07 -13.76 10.54
C GLY A 165 14.88 -14.45 11.22
N ILE A 166 13.90 -14.93 10.45
CA ILE A 166 12.69 -15.60 10.92
C ILE A 166 12.79 -17.08 10.57
N GLU A 167 12.57 -17.94 11.57
CA GLU A 167 12.56 -19.39 11.41
C GLU A 167 11.43 -19.86 10.47
N ASP A 168 11.66 -20.96 9.78
CA ASP A 168 10.65 -21.64 8.98
C ASP A 168 9.44 -22.01 9.86
N GLU A 169 8.23 -21.99 9.29
CA GLU A 169 7.02 -22.47 9.97
C GLU A 169 6.70 -21.79 11.31
N THR A 170 7.07 -20.51 11.43
CA THR A 170 6.82 -19.69 12.62
C THR A 170 5.34 -19.32 12.79
N PHE A 171 4.66 -18.95 11.70
CA PHE A 171 3.37 -18.27 11.77
C PHE A 171 2.19 -19.18 11.45
N ASP A 172 1.13 -19.07 12.25
CA ASP A 172 -0.11 -19.83 12.05
C ASP A 172 -0.91 -19.33 10.85
N ARG A 173 -0.84 -18.02 10.57
CA ARG A 173 -1.56 -17.32 9.50
C ARG A 173 -0.75 -16.12 9.02
N GLY A 174 -1.08 -15.59 7.85
CA GLY A 174 -0.49 -14.34 7.38
C GLY A 174 -1.45 -13.49 6.57
N TYR A 175 -1.14 -12.21 6.45
CA TYR A 175 -1.81 -11.34 5.50
C TYR A 175 -0.86 -10.30 4.91
N ALA A 176 -1.17 -9.85 3.69
CA ALA A 176 -0.51 -8.78 2.98
C ALA A 176 -1.58 -7.85 2.40
N ILE A 177 -1.58 -6.58 2.78
CA ILE A 177 -2.53 -5.59 2.25
C ILE A 177 -1.75 -4.56 1.44
N GLU A 178 -1.89 -4.61 0.12
CA GLU A 178 -1.28 -3.65 -0.82
C GLU A 178 0.25 -3.53 -0.67
N SER A 179 0.91 -4.62 -0.30
CA SER A 179 2.35 -4.63 -0.02
C SER A 179 3.16 -5.46 -1.01
N THR A 180 2.74 -6.69 -1.29
CA THR A 180 3.42 -7.62 -2.21
C THR A 180 3.35 -7.18 -3.68
N CYS A 181 2.49 -6.21 -4.01
CA CYS A 181 2.51 -5.52 -5.30
C CYS A 181 3.87 -4.85 -5.57
N HIS A 182 4.56 -4.38 -4.53
CA HIS A 182 5.88 -3.77 -4.60
C HIS A 182 7.03 -4.78 -4.73
N ALA A 183 6.75 -6.09 -4.70
CA ALA A 183 7.78 -7.09 -4.95
C ALA A 183 8.15 -7.08 -6.46
N PRO A 184 9.42 -6.83 -6.83
CA PRO A 184 9.88 -6.96 -8.22
C PRO A 184 9.88 -8.43 -8.66
N ASP A 185 10.13 -9.36 -7.74
CA ASP A 185 9.94 -10.79 -7.93
C ASP A 185 8.89 -11.29 -6.94
N LYS A 186 7.68 -11.50 -7.46
CA LYS A 186 6.52 -11.94 -6.67
C LYS A 186 6.65 -13.38 -6.21
N VAL A 187 7.24 -14.25 -7.03
CA VAL A 187 7.47 -15.64 -6.67
C VAL A 187 8.37 -15.69 -5.45
N ARG A 188 9.50 -14.97 -5.48
CA ARG A 188 10.42 -14.91 -4.33
C ARG A 188 9.78 -14.35 -3.08
N ALA A 189 8.95 -13.31 -3.19
CA ALA A 189 8.20 -12.78 -2.05
C ALA A 189 7.26 -13.84 -1.46
N PHE A 190 6.49 -14.53 -2.32
CA PHE A 190 5.58 -15.58 -1.86
C PHE A 190 6.32 -16.82 -1.34
N GLU A 191 7.50 -17.16 -1.85
CA GLU A 191 8.34 -18.24 -1.31
C GLU A 191 8.77 -17.97 0.13
N GLU A 192 9.22 -16.75 0.43
CA GLU A 192 9.59 -16.39 1.81
C GLU A 192 8.37 -16.41 2.74
N ILE A 193 7.22 -15.91 2.28
CA ILE A 193 5.96 -15.98 3.03
C ILE A 193 5.55 -17.43 3.26
N TYR A 194 5.66 -18.28 2.23
CA TYR A 194 5.38 -19.71 2.31
C TYR A 194 6.30 -20.41 3.32
N ARG A 195 7.60 -20.08 3.32
CA ARG A 195 8.60 -20.64 4.23
C ARG A 195 8.25 -20.37 5.68
N VAL A 196 7.94 -19.12 6.04
CA VAL A 196 7.67 -18.72 7.44
C VAL A 196 6.28 -19.12 7.94
N LEU A 197 5.35 -19.48 7.05
CA LEU A 197 4.03 -20.00 7.43
C LEU A 197 4.09 -21.49 7.79
N LYS A 198 3.29 -21.92 8.77
CA LYS A 198 3.13 -23.34 9.13
C LYS A 198 2.40 -24.14 8.04
N PRO A 199 2.61 -25.47 7.96
CA PRO A 199 1.77 -26.34 7.16
C PRO A 199 0.27 -26.15 7.49
N GLY A 200 -0.56 -26.08 6.46
CA GLY A 200 -2.00 -25.79 6.60
C GLY A 200 -2.37 -24.32 6.86
N ALA A 201 -1.41 -23.40 6.97
CA ALA A 201 -1.69 -21.99 7.21
C ALA A 201 -2.46 -21.34 6.05
N LEU A 202 -3.37 -20.45 6.40
CA LEU A 202 -4.05 -19.55 5.45
C LEU A 202 -3.29 -18.23 5.33
N PHE A 203 -3.25 -17.71 4.12
CA PHE A 203 -2.64 -16.44 3.75
C PHE A 203 -3.66 -15.61 2.95
N TRP A 204 -3.93 -14.37 3.39
CA TRP A 204 -4.83 -13.45 2.71
C TRP A 204 -4.03 -12.31 2.08
N GLY A 205 -4.28 -12.05 0.79
CA GLY A 205 -3.66 -10.95 0.08
C GLY A 205 -4.66 -9.97 -0.49
N GLN A 206 -4.27 -8.70 -0.55
CA GLN A 206 -4.89 -7.67 -1.37
C GLN A 206 -3.82 -7.02 -2.25
N GLU A 207 -4.06 -7.01 -3.56
CA GLU A 207 -3.11 -6.60 -4.57
C GLU A 207 -3.66 -5.49 -5.45
N MET A 208 -2.73 -4.67 -5.95
CA MET A 208 -2.99 -3.70 -6.99
C MET A 208 -2.69 -4.30 -8.35
N CYS A 209 -3.73 -4.47 -9.16
CA CYS A 209 -3.67 -5.27 -10.37
C CYS A 209 -4.26 -4.56 -11.58
N LEU A 210 -3.72 -4.92 -12.75
CA LEU A 210 -4.39 -4.70 -14.02
C LEU A 210 -5.53 -5.72 -14.18
N THR A 211 -6.61 -5.29 -14.82
CA THR A 211 -7.76 -6.16 -15.15
C THR A 211 -7.70 -6.58 -16.61
N ASP A 212 -8.54 -7.54 -17.00
CA ASP A 212 -8.67 -7.99 -18.40
C ASP A 212 -9.15 -6.88 -19.37
N LYS A 213 -9.56 -5.71 -18.87
CA LYS A 213 -9.89 -4.54 -19.69
C LYS A 213 -8.66 -3.76 -20.14
N PHE A 214 -7.50 -3.97 -19.50
CA PHE A 214 -6.26 -3.35 -19.94
C PHE A 214 -5.90 -3.87 -21.33
N ASP A 215 -5.56 -2.94 -22.21
CA ASP A 215 -5.15 -3.24 -23.59
C ASP A 215 -3.75 -2.65 -23.77
N PRO A 216 -2.71 -3.48 -23.91
CA PRO A 216 -1.34 -2.99 -24.09
C PRO A 216 -1.17 -2.24 -25.42
N GLU A 217 -2.06 -2.40 -26.40
CA GLU A 217 -2.02 -1.69 -27.68
C GLU A 217 -2.72 -0.32 -27.63
N ASP A 218 -3.58 -0.07 -26.64
CA ASP A 218 -4.22 1.23 -26.41
C ASP A 218 -3.24 2.22 -25.74
N ALA A 219 -2.98 3.34 -26.42
CA ALA A 219 -2.05 4.36 -25.94
C ALA A 219 -2.51 5.08 -24.67
N GLY A 220 -3.83 5.21 -24.46
CA GLY A 220 -4.42 5.77 -23.25
C GLY A 220 -4.27 4.83 -22.06
N HIS A 221 -4.49 3.53 -22.26
CA HIS A 221 -4.27 2.51 -21.23
C HIS A 221 -2.81 2.49 -20.77
N ARG A 222 -1.85 2.44 -21.71
CA ARG A 222 -0.41 2.52 -21.38
C ARG A 222 -0.04 3.80 -20.63
N ALA A 223 -0.62 4.94 -20.98
CA ALA A 223 -0.35 6.19 -20.29
C ALA A 223 -0.86 6.19 -18.84
N ILE A 224 -2.04 5.58 -18.59
CA ILE A 224 -2.60 5.45 -17.23
C ILE A 224 -1.75 4.48 -16.40
N GLU A 225 -1.41 3.31 -16.94
CA GLU A 225 -0.55 2.30 -16.30
C GLU A 225 0.80 2.89 -15.90
N GLN A 226 1.43 3.68 -16.78
CA GLN A 226 2.71 4.31 -16.51
C GLN A 226 2.61 5.32 -15.36
N GLU A 227 1.55 6.11 -15.31
CA GLU A 227 1.33 7.07 -14.22
C GLU A 227 0.93 6.37 -12.90
N LEU A 228 0.26 5.21 -12.96
CA LEU A 228 0.02 4.36 -11.79
C LEU A 228 1.34 3.82 -11.23
N ARG A 229 2.18 3.18 -12.06
CA ARG A 229 3.52 2.69 -11.63
C ARG A 229 4.36 3.78 -11.03
N ARG A 230 4.36 4.97 -11.66
CA ARG A 230 5.03 6.14 -11.15
C ARG A 230 4.49 6.58 -9.79
N GLY A 231 3.17 6.73 -9.69
CA GLY A 231 2.54 7.33 -8.53
C GLY A 231 2.58 6.44 -7.30
N ILE A 232 2.69 5.14 -7.49
CA ILE A 232 2.62 4.09 -6.47
C ILE A 232 4.01 3.48 -6.22
N ALA A 233 5.04 3.83 -7.01
CA ALA A 233 6.38 3.22 -6.94
C ALA A 233 6.38 1.71 -7.22
N LEU A 234 5.63 1.28 -8.23
CA LEU A 234 5.60 -0.12 -8.68
C LEU A 234 6.59 -0.33 -9.84
N ASN A 235 7.35 -1.42 -9.79
CA ASN A 235 8.19 -1.82 -10.93
C ASN A 235 7.31 -2.24 -12.11
N ASP A 236 6.25 -3.00 -11.85
CA ASP A 236 5.27 -3.47 -12.81
C ASP A 236 3.92 -3.68 -12.09
N ILE A 237 2.81 -3.75 -12.82
CA ILE A 237 1.49 -4.04 -12.27
C ILE A 237 1.00 -5.38 -12.81
N ALA A 238 1.00 -6.39 -11.95
CA ALA A 238 0.56 -7.74 -12.32
C ALA A 238 -0.96 -7.80 -12.58
N THR A 239 -1.36 -8.72 -13.44
CA THR A 239 -2.73 -9.20 -13.59
C THR A 239 -3.11 -10.16 -12.46
N PHE A 240 -4.40 -10.48 -12.32
CA PHE A 240 -4.87 -11.47 -11.35
C PHE A 240 -4.25 -12.85 -11.59
N GLY A 241 -4.14 -13.24 -12.87
CA GLY A 241 -3.55 -14.51 -13.28
C GLY A 241 -2.09 -14.61 -12.88
N GLU A 242 -1.30 -13.55 -13.10
CA GLU A 242 0.11 -13.53 -12.72
C GLU A 242 0.32 -13.60 -11.21
N VAL A 243 -0.54 -12.94 -10.41
CA VAL A 243 -0.52 -13.08 -8.94
C VAL A 243 -0.80 -14.54 -8.54
N ASN A 244 -1.83 -15.16 -9.12
CA ASN A 244 -2.19 -16.54 -8.81
C ASN A 244 -1.08 -17.52 -9.21
N SER A 245 -0.52 -17.37 -10.42
CA SER A 245 0.60 -18.20 -10.86
C SER A 245 1.84 -18.01 -9.99
N ALA A 246 2.10 -16.82 -9.48
CA ALA A 246 3.22 -16.59 -8.57
C ALA A 246 3.00 -17.26 -7.19
N LEU A 247 1.77 -17.24 -6.67
CA LEU A 247 1.41 -17.98 -5.45
C LEU A 247 1.59 -19.49 -5.65
N GLU A 248 1.08 -20.03 -6.76
CA GLU A 248 1.19 -21.45 -7.10
C GLU A 248 2.64 -21.88 -7.29
N ALA A 249 3.45 -21.06 -7.97
CA ALA A 249 4.89 -21.30 -8.14
C ALA A 249 5.65 -21.34 -6.81
N ALA A 250 5.24 -20.52 -5.83
CA ALA A 250 5.78 -20.56 -4.47
C ALA A 250 5.28 -21.74 -3.62
N GLY A 251 4.33 -22.54 -4.13
CA GLY A 251 3.81 -23.74 -3.46
C GLY A 251 2.45 -23.56 -2.75
N PHE A 252 1.84 -22.38 -2.83
CA PHE A 252 0.49 -22.19 -2.29
C PHE A 252 -0.58 -22.86 -3.14
N GLN A 253 -1.67 -23.25 -2.50
CA GLN A 253 -2.95 -23.54 -3.14
C GLN A 253 -3.84 -22.30 -3.07
N VAL A 254 -4.21 -21.72 -4.21
CA VAL A 254 -5.18 -20.63 -4.27
C VAL A 254 -6.58 -21.18 -4.03
N ILE A 255 -7.21 -20.78 -2.91
CA ILE A 255 -8.58 -21.18 -2.55
C ILE A 255 -9.59 -20.23 -3.22
N GLU A 256 -9.25 -18.95 -3.25
CA GLU A 256 -10.10 -17.88 -3.75
C GLU A 256 -9.24 -16.79 -4.37
N GLY A 257 -9.66 -16.24 -5.51
CA GLY A 257 -9.10 -15.04 -6.11
C GLY A 257 -10.21 -14.27 -6.80
N MET A 258 -10.51 -13.05 -6.34
CA MET A 258 -11.55 -12.22 -6.93
C MET A 258 -11.28 -10.73 -6.75
N ASP A 259 -11.69 -9.94 -7.74
CA ASP A 259 -11.79 -8.49 -7.61
C ASP A 259 -13.01 -8.14 -6.75
N ARG A 260 -12.76 -7.42 -5.65
CA ARG A 260 -13.76 -7.01 -4.67
C ARG A 260 -14.36 -5.63 -4.96
N ASP A 261 -14.02 -4.97 -6.06
CA ASP A 261 -14.63 -3.69 -6.47
C ASP A 261 -16.16 -3.80 -6.60
N ILE A 262 -16.67 -4.93 -7.09
CA ILE A 262 -18.10 -5.12 -7.36
C ILE A 262 -18.69 -6.17 -6.42
N GLN A 263 -19.52 -5.72 -5.48
CA GLN A 263 -20.36 -6.59 -4.64
C GLN A 263 -21.79 -6.67 -5.20
N GLU A 264 -22.53 -7.71 -4.84
CA GLU A 264 -23.97 -7.80 -5.14
C GLU A 264 -24.72 -6.64 -4.44
N GLY A 265 -25.27 -5.70 -5.22
CA GLY A 265 -26.06 -4.57 -4.71
C GLY A 265 -25.51 -3.19 -5.09
N PRO A 266 -26.05 -2.11 -4.48
CA PRO A 266 -25.57 -0.76 -4.72
C PRO A 266 -24.12 -0.60 -4.26
N SER A 267 -23.20 -0.29 -5.19
CA SER A 267 -21.80 -0.03 -4.88
C SER A 267 -21.44 1.43 -5.09
N THR A 268 -20.44 1.88 -4.35
CA THR A 268 -19.75 3.15 -4.59
C THR A 268 -18.36 2.82 -5.14
N PRO A 269 -17.92 3.41 -6.27
CA PRO A 269 -16.60 3.09 -6.81
C PRO A 269 -15.49 3.36 -5.78
N TRP A 270 -14.51 2.46 -5.63
CA TRP A 270 -13.43 2.60 -4.64
C TRP A 270 -12.64 3.91 -4.80
N TYR A 271 -12.50 4.39 -6.04
CA TYR A 271 -11.82 5.63 -6.36
C TYR A 271 -12.64 6.87 -6.01
N SER A 272 -13.89 6.74 -5.55
CA SER A 272 -14.77 7.88 -5.26
C SER A 272 -14.27 8.79 -4.14
N THR A 273 -13.51 8.24 -3.19
CA THR A 273 -12.78 9.00 -2.15
C THR A 273 -11.74 9.94 -2.78
N MET A 274 -11.23 9.60 -3.96
CA MET A 274 -10.39 10.48 -4.78
C MET A 274 -11.18 11.30 -5.79
N ASP A 275 -12.21 10.75 -6.41
CA ASP A 275 -12.93 11.41 -7.51
C ASP A 275 -13.82 12.56 -7.00
N SER A 276 -14.19 12.56 -5.72
CA SER A 276 -14.80 13.71 -5.04
C SER A 276 -16.03 14.33 -5.73
N ARG A 277 -16.87 13.52 -6.38
CA ARG A 277 -18.25 13.93 -6.75
C ARG A 277 -19.29 13.69 -5.64
N ARG A 278 -18.87 13.11 -4.50
CA ARG A 278 -19.70 12.85 -3.31
C ARG A 278 -19.17 13.50 -2.01
N GLY A 279 -18.20 14.41 -2.10
CA GLY A 279 -17.66 15.13 -0.93
C GLY A 279 -18.39 16.45 -0.63
N THR A 280 -18.22 16.98 0.59
CA THR A 280 -18.64 18.34 0.97
C THR A 280 -18.13 19.40 -0.02
N LEU A 281 -18.85 20.51 -0.17
CA LEU A 281 -18.54 21.61 -1.12
C LEU A 281 -17.04 21.97 -1.16
N GLY A 282 -16.36 21.94 -0.01
CA GLY A 282 -14.92 22.24 0.12
C GLY A 282 -13.98 21.25 -0.57
N ASN A 283 -14.30 19.95 -0.62
CA ASN A 283 -13.48 18.95 -1.31
C ASN A 283 -13.66 19.02 -2.82
N THR A 284 -14.88 19.29 -3.29
CA THR A 284 -15.19 19.53 -4.70
C THR A 284 -14.46 20.77 -5.24
N LEU A 285 -14.45 21.87 -4.49
CA LEU A 285 -13.75 23.10 -4.86
C LEU A 285 -12.22 22.89 -4.91
N ARG A 286 -11.66 22.02 -4.06
CA ARG A 286 -10.23 21.70 -4.00
C ARG A 286 -9.72 20.93 -5.22
N ARG A 287 -10.56 20.15 -5.92
CA ARG A 287 -10.16 19.38 -7.11
C ARG A 287 -10.40 20.10 -8.44
N LEU A 288 -11.11 21.22 -8.44
CA LEU A 288 -11.16 22.09 -9.62
C LEU A 288 -9.73 22.56 -9.97
N PRO A 289 -9.42 22.83 -11.25
CA PRO A 289 -8.07 23.23 -11.66
C PRO A 289 -7.51 24.41 -10.84
N TRP A 290 -8.36 25.33 -10.41
CA TRP A 290 -7.99 26.46 -9.56
C TRP A 290 -7.80 26.07 -8.08
N GLY A 291 -8.58 25.14 -7.55
CA GLY A 291 -8.41 24.60 -6.19
C GLY A 291 -7.12 23.79 -6.05
N ARG A 292 -6.78 22.97 -7.06
CA ARG A 292 -5.51 22.25 -7.12
C ARG A 292 -4.33 23.20 -7.19
N LYS A 293 -4.40 24.21 -8.06
CA LYS A 293 -3.41 25.29 -8.12
C LYS A 293 -3.28 26.01 -6.78
N ALA A 294 -4.38 26.24 -6.06
CA ALA A 294 -4.37 26.86 -4.73
C ALA A 294 -3.73 25.97 -3.66
N ILE A 295 -3.98 24.65 -3.65
CA ILE A 295 -3.30 23.70 -2.74
C ILE A 295 -1.81 23.68 -3.01
N ILE A 296 -1.41 23.57 -4.27
CA ILE A 296 0.01 23.55 -4.67
C ILE A 296 0.68 24.88 -4.32
N ALA A 297 0.04 26.02 -4.60
CA ALA A 297 0.55 27.34 -4.25
C ALA A 297 0.63 27.53 -2.71
N GLY A 298 -0.38 27.09 -1.98
CA GLY A 298 -0.43 27.11 -0.53
C GLY A 298 0.68 26.27 0.10
N SER A 299 0.96 25.09 -0.45
CA SER A 299 2.08 24.25 0.01
C SER A 299 3.44 24.94 -0.21
N LYS A 300 3.66 25.56 -1.38
CA LYS A 300 4.86 26.38 -1.65
C LYS A 300 4.99 27.57 -0.70
N MET A 301 3.88 28.24 -0.40
CA MET A 301 3.86 29.35 0.55
C MET A 301 4.17 28.87 1.98
N ALA A 302 3.63 27.73 2.40
CA ALA A 302 3.93 27.13 3.69
C ALA A 302 5.41 26.70 3.81
N GLU A 303 6.04 26.25 2.72
CA GLU A 303 7.49 26.04 2.66
C GLU A 303 8.27 27.35 2.82
N MET A 304 7.88 28.41 2.12
CA MET A 304 8.50 29.73 2.19
C MET A 304 8.44 30.31 3.61
N LEU A 305 7.29 30.15 4.27
CA LEU A 305 7.06 30.56 5.66
C LEU A 305 7.68 29.60 6.69
N ARG A 306 8.40 28.56 6.26
CA ARG A 306 9.05 27.53 7.11
C ARG A 306 8.08 26.74 8.00
N LEU A 307 6.79 26.75 7.66
CA LEU A 307 5.75 25.93 8.29
C LEU A 307 5.87 24.48 7.82
N LEU A 308 6.26 24.26 6.56
CA LEU A 308 6.60 22.95 5.99
C LEU A 308 8.09 22.89 5.59
N PRO A 309 8.72 21.71 5.67
CA PRO A 309 10.07 21.51 5.15
C PRO A 309 10.17 21.72 3.64
N LYS A 310 11.34 22.14 3.15
CA LYS A 310 11.61 22.29 1.71
C LYS A 310 11.41 20.95 0.97
N GLY A 311 10.62 20.96 -0.10
CA GLY A 311 10.33 19.81 -0.96
C GLY A 311 8.98 19.15 -0.70
N SER A 312 8.29 19.53 0.39
CA SER A 312 6.89 19.19 0.65
C SER A 312 5.96 19.45 -0.54
N SER A 313 6.15 20.56 -1.26
CA SER A 313 5.31 20.92 -2.41
C SER A 313 5.54 20.03 -3.65
N GLU A 314 6.69 19.35 -3.74
CA GLU A 314 6.93 18.33 -4.76
C GLU A 314 6.19 17.03 -4.40
N VAL A 315 6.21 16.63 -3.14
CA VAL A 315 5.48 15.44 -2.66
C VAL A 315 3.96 15.62 -2.82
N VAL A 316 3.43 16.81 -2.51
CA VAL A 316 2.01 17.13 -2.77
C VAL A 316 1.67 17.03 -4.26
N ARG A 317 2.57 17.47 -5.16
CA ARG A 317 2.38 17.33 -6.61
C ARG A 317 2.39 15.88 -7.06
N LEU A 318 3.30 15.07 -6.52
CA LEU A 318 3.37 13.64 -6.80
C LEU A 318 2.05 12.95 -6.41
N LEU A 319 1.59 13.15 -5.17
CA LEU A 319 0.35 12.54 -4.66
C LEU A 319 -0.90 12.98 -5.44
N ASP A 320 -0.99 14.24 -5.87
CA ASP A 320 -2.12 14.71 -6.69
C ASP A 320 -2.17 14.01 -8.06
N ARG A 321 -1.01 13.80 -8.71
CA ARG A 321 -0.92 13.03 -9.96
C ARG A 321 -1.27 11.56 -9.74
N THR A 322 -0.75 10.94 -8.69
CA THR A 322 -1.10 9.55 -8.33
C THR A 322 -2.60 9.40 -8.17
N ALA A 323 -3.28 10.37 -7.53
CA ALA A 323 -4.72 10.32 -7.37
C ALA A 323 -5.49 10.42 -8.70
N ASP A 324 -5.00 11.19 -9.67
CA ASP A 324 -5.60 11.24 -11.02
C ASP A 324 -5.40 9.92 -11.77
N ALA A 325 -4.24 9.28 -11.62
CA ALA A 325 -3.95 7.97 -12.20
C ALA A 325 -4.89 6.90 -11.64
N TYR A 326 -5.08 6.83 -10.32
CA TYR A 326 -6.04 5.93 -9.68
C TYR A 326 -7.47 6.14 -10.18
N VAL A 327 -7.94 7.40 -10.22
CA VAL A 327 -9.30 7.71 -10.72
C VAL A 327 -9.45 7.32 -12.19
N SER A 328 -8.43 7.54 -13.02
CA SER A 328 -8.46 7.19 -14.44
C SER A 328 -8.46 5.68 -14.64
N GLY A 329 -7.60 4.95 -13.92
CA GLY A 329 -7.55 3.49 -13.93
C GLY A 329 -8.85 2.85 -13.47
N GLY A 330 -9.45 3.37 -12.39
CA GLY A 330 -10.74 2.91 -11.90
C GLY A 330 -11.92 3.25 -12.82
N LYS A 331 -11.95 4.44 -13.44
CA LYS A 331 -13.03 4.83 -14.37
C LYS A 331 -13.02 4.06 -15.68
N THR A 332 -11.83 3.78 -16.20
CA THR A 332 -11.65 2.92 -17.38
C THR A 332 -11.87 1.44 -17.01
N GLY A 333 -11.66 1.10 -15.74
CA GLY A 333 -11.80 -0.25 -15.21
C GLY A 333 -10.61 -1.15 -15.53
N ILE A 334 -9.50 -0.59 -16.03
CA ILE A 334 -8.28 -1.33 -16.37
C ILE A 334 -7.42 -1.65 -15.15
N PHE A 335 -7.71 -1.03 -14.01
CA PHE A 335 -6.96 -1.16 -12.77
C PHE A 335 -7.89 -1.28 -11.57
N THR A 336 -7.55 -2.18 -10.64
CA THR A 336 -8.21 -2.32 -9.35
C THR A 336 -7.17 -2.49 -8.23
N PRO A 337 -7.33 -1.82 -7.08
CA PRO A 337 -6.58 -2.11 -5.86
C PRO A 337 -7.27 -3.16 -4.98
N LEU A 338 -8.35 -3.77 -5.48
CA LEU A 338 -9.25 -4.63 -4.73
C LEU A 338 -9.21 -6.09 -5.18
N TYR A 339 -8.16 -6.51 -5.90
CA TYR A 339 -7.94 -7.94 -6.12
C TYR A 339 -7.56 -8.58 -4.78
N CYS A 340 -8.42 -9.45 -4.27
CA CYS A 340 -8.16 -10.17 -3.03
C CYS A 340 -8.07 -11.67 -3.29
N PHE A 341 -7.15 -12.32 -2.59
CA PHE A 341 -7.00 -13.77 -2.64
C PHE A 341 -6.92 -14.38 -1.24
N LEU A 342 -7.36 -15.64 -1.15
CA LEU A 342 -7.10 -16.52 -0.03
C LEU A 342 -6.30 -17.72 -0.54
N ALA A 343 -5.13 -17.93 0.01
CA ALA A 343 -4.23 -19.02 -0.33
C ALA A 343 -3.95 -19.90 0.91
N ARG A 344 -3.55 -21.15 0.68
CA ARG A 344 -3.19 -22.10 1.73
C ARG A 344 -1.85 -22.73 1.45
N LYS A 345 -0.98 -22.79 2.48
CA LYS A 345 0.18 -23.69 2.47
C LYS A 345 -0.33 -25.13 2.71
N PRO A 346 -0.07 -26.09 1.81
CA PRO A 346 -0.49 -27.48 2.00
C PRO A 346 0.01 -28.08 3.34
N LEU A 347 -0.60 -29.19 3.74
CA LEU A 347 -0.23 -29.94 4.96
C LEU A 347 1.07 -30.73 4.78
#